data_AF-A0A821S0I0-F1
#
_entry.id   AF-A0A821S0I0-F1
#
_cell.length_a   1.000
_cell.length_b   1.000
_cell.length_c   1.000
_cell.angle_alpha   90.00
_cell.angle_beta   90.00
_cell.angle_gamma   90.00
#
_symmetry.space_group_name_H-M   'P 1'
#
loop_
_entity.id
_entity.type
_entity.pdbx_description
1 polymer ?
#
loop_
_entity_poly.entity_id
_entity_poly.type
_entity_poly.pdbx_seq_one_letter_code
_entity_poly.pdbx_strand_id
1 'polypeptide(L)' 'IRSYIVDVKLVNTTNTHQWMIVAQGTSIGNKKIDLWQVGPLLINAVRLTITKTVDKPVIKSFTVHLCN' A
#
# COMPACT_ATOMS: atom_id res chain seq x y z
N ILE A 1 -1.47 12.36 7.95
CA ILE A 1 -0.51 11.26 7.64
C ILE A 1 0.86 11.88 7.36
N ARG A 2 1.90 11.38 8.02
CA ARG A 2 3.31 11.83 7.92
C ARG A 2 4.26 10.71 7.49
N SER A 3 3.89 9.46 7.71
CA SER A 3 4.55 8.29 7.14
C SER A 3 3.54 7.15 6.98
N TYR A 4 3.68 6.37 5.92
CA TYR A 4 2.88 5.19 5.65
C TYR A 4 3.67 4.15 4.84
N ILE A 5 3.18 2.93 4.89
CA ILE A 5 3.68 1.77 4.15
C ILE A 5 2.49 1.13 3.42
N VAL A 6 2.70 0.70 2.18
CA VAL A 6 1.78 -0.14 1.43
C VAL A 6 2.41 -1.51 1.28
N ASP A 7 1.71 -2.53 1.76
CA ASP A 7 2.10 -3.93 1.65
C ASP A 7 1.09 -4.70 0.80
N VAL A 8 1.55 -5.75 0.14
CA VAL A 8 0.69 -6.72 -0.55
C VAL A 8 0.92 -8.11 -0.02
N LYS A 9 -0.12 -8.94 -0.13
CA LYS A 9 -0.04 -10.37 0.10
C LYS A 9 -0.14 -11.08 -1.24
N LEU A 10 0.92 -11.79 -1.60
CA LEU A 10 1.01 -12.53 -2.87
C LEU A 10 0.07 -13.74 -2.85
N VAL A 11 -0.43 -14.14 -4.03
CA VAL A 11 -1.25 -15.36 -4.19
C VAL A 11 -0.39 -16.62 -4.21
N ASN A 12 0.82 -16.53 -4.75
CA ASN A 12 1.69 -17.68 -5.03
C ASN A 12 2.63 -18.07 -3.86
N THR A 13 2.45 -17.50 -2.68
CA THR A 13 3.29 -17.81 -1.52
C THR A 13 2.68 -18.93 -0.68
N THR A 14 3.52 -19.90 -0.28
CA THR A 14 3.16 -20.91 0.72
C THR A 14 3.03 -20.32 2.12
N ASN A 15 3.63 -19.15 2.36
CA ASN A 15 3.51 -18.39 3.59
C ASN A 15 2.41 -17.33 3.48
N THR A 16 1.20 -17.72 3.87
CA THR A 16 0.02 -16.83 3.83
C THR A 16 0.07 -15.67 4.84
N HIS A 17 1.06 -15.62 5.73
CA HIS A 17 1.25 -14.51 6.66
C HIS A 17 2.29 -13.50 6.21
N GLN A 18 2.97 -13.78 5.10
CA GLN A 18 4.01 -12.89 4.59
C GLN A 18 3.40 -11.74 3.79
N TRP A 19 3.67 -10.53 4.27
CA TRP A 19 3.38 -9.28 3.58
C TRP A 19 4.66 -8.76 2.94
N MET A 20 4.56 -8.31 1.69
CA MET A 20 5.65 -7.70 0.94
C MET A 20 5.39 -6.21 0.79
N ILE A 21 6.35 -5.38 1.21
CA ILE A 21 6.27 -3.92 1.03
C ILE A 21 6.42 -3.60 -0.47
N VAL A 22 5.48 -2.83 -1.02
CA VAL A 22 5.50 -2.38 -2.42
C VAL A 22 5.67 -0.87 -2.56
N ALA A 23 5.32 -0.10 -1.53
CA ALA A 23 5.54 1.33 -1.50
C ALA A 23 5.66 1.85 -0.06
N GLN A 24 6.34 2.97 0.09
CA GLN A 24 6.40 3.72 1.35
C GLN A 24 6.48 5.21 1.03
N GLY A 25 5.91 6.04 1.90
CA GLY A 25 5.87 7.47 1.67
C GLY A 25 5.55 8.27 2.92
N THR A 26 5.46 9.58 2.74
CA THR A 26 5.22 10.54 3.83
C THR A 26 3.85 11.21 3.72
N SER A 27 3.68 12.07 2.71
CA SER A 27 2.50 12.89 2.52
C SER A 27 1.52 12.26 1.52
N ILE A 28 0.24 12.15 1.90
CA ILE A 28 -0.85 11.77 0.99
C ILE A 28 -1.58 13.00 0.42
N GLY A 29 -1.86 14.01 1.24
CA GLY A 29 -2.56 15.23 0.80
C GLY A 29 -3.98 14.94 0.29
N ASN A 30 -4.39 15.63 -0.78
CA ASN A 30 -5.69 15.40 -1.44
C ASN A 30 -5.73 14.07 -2.23
N LYS A 31 -4.61 13.70 -2.86
CA LYS A 31 -4.45 12.48 -3.65
C LYS A 31 -2.98 12.08 -3.68
N LYS A 32 -2.74 10.76 -3.59
CA LYS A 32 -1.43 10.14 -3.75
C LYS A 32 -1.56 8.93 -4.67
N ILE A 33 -0.60 8.80 -5.58
CA ILE A 33 -0.43 7.64 -6.44
C ILE A 33 0.96 7.09 -6.15
N ASP A 34 1.02 5.79 -5.86
CA ASP A 34 2.27 5.07 -5.65
C ASP A 34 2.39 4.00 -6.72
N LEU A 35 3.51 4.01 -7.45
CA LEU A 35 3.83 3.05 -8.49
C LEU A 35 4.73 1.96 -7.92
N TRP A 36 4.33 0.70 -8.12
CA TRP A 36 5.11 -0.45 -7.67
C TRP A 36 6.26 -0.71 -8.64
N GLN A 37 7.50 -0.61 -8.16
CA GLN A 37 8.69 -0.79 -9.00
C GLN A 37 8.97 -2.27 -9.35
N VAL A 38 8.30 -3.19 -8.66
CA VAL A 38 8.44 -4.64 -8.83
C VAL A 38 7.65 -5.20 -10.02
N GLY A 39 6.90 -4.35 -10.73
CA GLY A 39 6.04 -4.76 -11.85
C GLY A 39 4.70 -5.36 -11.41
N PRO A 40 3.92 -5.92 -12.35
CA PRO A 40 2.63 -6.54 -12.05
C PRO A 40 2.79 -7.74 -11.11
N LEU A 41 1.97 -7.80 -10.06
CA LEU A 41 1.97 -8.88 -9.07
C LEU A 41 0.59 -9.52 -8.97
N LEU A 42 0.55 -10.85 -8.84
CA LEU A 42 -0.65 -11.59 -8.47
C LEU A 42 -0.84 -11.55 -6.96
N ILE A 43 -1.84 -10.80 -6.50
CA ILE A 43 -2.08 -10.49 -5.09
C ILE A 43 -3.51 -10.85 -4.67
N ASN A 44 -3.70 -11.18 -3.39
CA ASN A 44 -5.04 -11.41 -2.82
C ASN A 44 -5.49 -10.29 -1.87
N ALA A 45 -4.56 -9.50 -1.36
CA ALA A 45 -4.84 -8.40 -0.45
C ALA A 45 -3.79 -7.30 -0.56
N VAL A 46 -4.22 -6.08 -0.30
CA VAL A 46 -3.36 -4.90 -0.13
C VAL A 46 -3.66 -4.27 1.21
N ARG A 47 -2.62 -3.83 1.91
CA ARG A 47 -2.71 -3.18 3.21
C ARG A 47 -2.01 -1.83 3.16
N LEU A 48 -2.70 -0.81 3.62
CA LEU A 48 -2.13 0.50 3.92
C LEU A 48 -1.93 0.62 5.43
N THR A 49 -0.69 0.79 5.85
CA THR A 49 -0.29 0.99 7.24
C THR A 49 0.15 2.42 7.46
N ILE A 50 -0.56 3.19 8.29
CA ILE A 50 -0.17 4.55 8.66
C ILE A 50 0.76 4.47 9.87
N THR A 51 2.04 4.72 9.67
CA THR A 51 3.07 4.56 10.71
C THR A 51 3.28 5.83 11.53
N LYS A 52 3.03 7.00 10.95
CA LYS A 52 3.10 8.30 11.66
C LYS A 52 2.01 9.24 11.19
N THR A 53 1.34 9.90 12.12
CA THR A 53 0.32 10.91 11.82
C THR A 53 0.36 12.05 12.86
N VAL A 54 -0.13 13.22 12.48
CA VAL A 54 -0.29 14.37 13.38
C VAL A 54 -1.63 14.30 14.13
N ASP A 55 -2.63 13.70 13.50
CA ASP A 55 -3.99 13.53 14.02
C ASP A 55 -4.62 12.26 13.45
N LYS A 56 -5.82 11.88 13.89
CA LYS A 56 -6.56 10.71 13.40
C LYS A 56 -6.74 10.79 11.89
N PRO A 57 -6.16 9.85 11.12
CA PRO A 57 -6.22 9.91 9.67
C PRO A 57 -7.62 9.57 9.17
N VAL A 58 -8.13 10.35 8.21
CA VAL A 58 -9.38 10.09 7.51
C VAL A 58 -9.06 9.78 6.05
N ILE A 59 -9.29 8.53 5.65
CA ILE A 59 -9.09 8.08 4.27
C ILE A 59 -10.45 8.02 3.58
N LYS A 60 -10.63 8.84 2.55
CA LYS A 60 -11.87 8.86 1.76
C LYS A 60 -11.94 7.73 0.74
N SER A 61 -10.80 7.34 0.17
CA SER A 61 -10.71 6.30 -0.84
C SER A 61 -9.32 5.67 -0.82
N PHE A 62 -9.27 4.35 -1.00
CA PHE A 62 -8.06 3.57 -1.21
C PHE A 62 -8.35 2.57 -2.33
N THR A 63 -7.67 2.73 -3.47
CA THR A 63 -7.92 1.91 -4.66
C THR A 63 -6.61 1.42 -5.24
N VAL A 64 -6.66 0.28 -5.91
CA VAL A 64 -5.53 -0.40 -6.52
C VAL A 64 -5.90 -0.69 -7.96
N HIS A 65 -4.99 -0.41 -8.88
CA HIS A 65 -5.22 -0.53 -10.32
C HIS A 65 -4.04 -1.27 -10.96
N LEU A 66 -4.33 -2.10 -11.95
CA LEU A 66 -3.32 -2.61 -12.86
C LEU A 66 -3.10 -1.56 -13.94
N CYS A 67 -1.89 -1.01 -14.01
CA CYS A 67 -1.50 -0.07 -15.06
C CYS A 67 -0.77 -0.85 -16.17
N ASN A 68 -1.26 -0.71 -17.41
CA ASN A 68 -0.60 -1.21 -18.63
C ASN A 68 0.21 -0.10 -19.30
#